data_AF-A0A356X3I4-F1
#
_entry.id   AF-A0A356X3I4-F1
#
_cell.length_a   1.000
_cell.length_b   1.000
_cell.length_c   1.000
_cell.angle_alpha   90.00
_cell.angle_beta   90.00
_cell.angle_gamma   90.00
#
_symmetry.space_group_name_H-M   'P 1'
#
loop_
_entity.id
_entity.type
_entity.pdbx_description
1 polymer ?
#
loop_
_entity_poly.entity_id
_entity_poly.type
_entity_poly.pdbx_seq_one_letter_code
_entity_poly.pdbx_strand_id
1 'polypeptide(L)'
;MLVPVFIIYGSIGSGAEIFASENLIAAGFGSIFAIVGLYMFKLFTTPITFDKNVGFFWRGKNTPELYGKNDPSNSVRLSDIHALQLIAERIKSDNGSYFSFEINIITKEGERVHIVDHGNRRSIYEDAETISKFLNVPVWDLNR
;
A
#
# COMPACT_ATOMS: atom_id res chain seq x y z
N MET A 1 -11.74 17.30 5.37
CA MET A 1 -13.16 16.91 5.50
C MET A 1 -13.93 17.92 6.37
N LEU A 2 -13.81 19.23 6.08
CA LEU A 2 -14.48 20.29 6.86
C LEU A 2 -15.29 21.25 5.99
N VAL A 3 -15.04 21.27 4.67
CA VAL A 3 -15.71 22.17 3.72
C VAL A 3 -17.25 22.01 3.71
N PRO A 4 -17.83 20.79 3.75
CA PRO A 4 -19.29 20.65 3.75
C PRO A 4 -19.92 21.21 5.04
N VAL A 5 -19.25 21.03 6.17
CA VAL A 5 -19.73 21.49 7.49
C VAL A 5 -19.69 23.02 7.57
N PHE A 6 -18.65 23.66 7.03
CA PHE A 6 -18.53 25.12 6.98
C PHE A 6 -19.57 25.77 6.05
N ILE A 7 -19.86 25.17 4.91
CA ILE A 7 -20.91 25.67 3.99
C ILE A 7 -22.28 25.58 4.68
N ILE A 8 -22.58 24.46 5.34
CA ILE A 8 -23.83 24.28 6.08
C ILE A 8 -23.95 25.30 7.22
N TYR A 9 -22.89 25.50 8.02
CA TYR A 9 -22.89 26.49 9.11
C TYR A 9 -23.03 27.94 8.61
N GLY A 10 -22.34 28.29 7.52
CA GLY A 10 -22.44 29.61 6.90
C GLY A 10 -23.84 29.91 6.35
N SER A 11 -24.49 28.92 5.75
CA SER A 11 -25.86 29.05 5.22
C SER A 11 -26.91 29.16 6.34
N ILE A 12 -26.75 28.42 7.44
CA ILE A 12 -27.62 28.53 8.62
C ILE A 12 -27.50 29.92 9.28
N GLY A 13 -26.29 30.48 9.37
CA GLY A 13 -26.06 31.80 9.97
C GLY A 13 -26.48 32.99 9.10
N SER A 14 -26.62 32.80 7.78
CA SER A 14 -26.99 33.85 6.82
C SER A 14 -28.47 33.80 6.38
N GLY A 15 -29.23 32.80 6.84
CA GLY A 15 -30.62 32.60 6.42
C GLY A 15 -30.77 32.14 4.97
N ALA A 16 -29.68 31.70 4.32
CA ALA A 16 -29.70 31.20 2.96
C ALA A 16 -30.39 29.82 2.90
N GLU A 17 -31.24 29.62 1.90
CA GLU A 17 -31.89 28.33 1.69
C GLU A 17 -30.83 27.24 1.41
N ILE A 18 -30.74 26.26 2.32
CA ILE A 18 -29.78 25.15 2.25
C ILE A 18 -29.95 24.35 0.93
N PHE A 19 -31.15 24.40 0.33
CA PHE A 19 -31.49 23.71 -0.91
C PHE A 19 -31.38 24.57 -2.17
N ALA A 20 -30.74 25.74 -2.11
CA ALA A 20 -30.39 26.49 -3.31
C ALA A 20 -29.55 25.61 -4.25
N SER A 21 -29.89 25.61 -5.54
CA SER A 21 -29.29 24.71 -6.54
C SER A 21 -27.76 24.76 -6.59
N GLU A 22 -27.18 25.94 -6.38
CA GLU A 22 -25.75 26.19 -6.28
C GLU A 22 -25.07 25.48 -5.09
N ASN A 23 -25.72 25.47 -3.92
CA ASN A 23 -25.24 24.75 -2.73
C ASN A 23 -25.32 23.23 -2.93
N LEU A 24 -26.35 22.74 -3.61
CA LEU A 24 -26.51 21.33 -3.94
C LEU A 24 -25.45 20.86 -4.95
N ILE A 25 -25.13 21.68 -5.95
CA ILE A 25 -24.05 21.39 -6.92
C ILE A 25 -22.69 21.35 -6.22
N ALA A 26 -22.39 22.36 -5.38
CA ALA A 26 -21.13 22.41 -4.63
C ALA A 26 -20.99 21.22 -3.65
N ALA A 27 -22.06 20.88 -2.93
CA ALA A 27 -22.09 19.74 -2.02
C ALA A 27 -21.93 18.40 -2.76
N GLY A 28 -22.61 18.23 -3.90
CA GLY A 28 -22.47 17.04 -4.75
C GLY A 28 -21.05 16.87 -5.26
N PHE A 29 -20.43 17.94 -5.79
CA PHE A 29 -19.05 17.91 -6.26
C PHE A 29 -18.08 17.56 -5.13
N GLY A 30 -18.17 18.22 -3.97
CA GLY A 30 -17.33 17.92 -2.81
C GLY A 30 -17.49 16.47 -2.31
N SER A 31 -18.69 15.91 -2.41
CA SER A 31 -18.97 14.53 -2.01
C SER A 31 -18.29 13.52 -2.92
N ILE A 32 -18.21 13.76 -4.23
CA ILE A 32 -17.48 12.90 -5.16
C ILE A 32 -16.01 12.79 -4.78
N PHE A 33 -15.34 13.93 -4.54
CA PHE A 33 -13.94 13.93 -4.10
C PHE A 33 -13.74 13.26 -2.74
N ALA A 34 -14.70 13.42 -1.81
CA ALA A 34 -14.64 12.74 -0.53
C ALA A 34 -14.76 11.21 -0.68
N ILE A 35 -15.68 10.73 -1.51
CA ILE A 35 -15.86 9.30 -1.77
C ILE A 35 -14.64 8.71 -2.47
N VAL A 36 -14.14 9.37 -3.52
CA VAL A 36 -12.92 8.96 -4.24
C VAL A 36 -11.72 8.97 -3.29
N GLY A 37 -11.57 10.02 -2.48
CA GLY A 37 -10.50 10.13 -1.50
C GLY A 37 -10.55 9.03 -0.43
N LEU A 38 -11.73 8.71 0.09
CA LEU A 38 -11.91 7.61 1.03
C LEU A 38 -11.63 6.24 0.39
N TYR A 39 -12.03 6.05 -0.88
CA TYR A 39 -11.72 4.85 -1.64
C TYR A 39 -10.21 4.69 -1.86
N MET A 40 -9.54 5.73 -2.36
CA MET A 40 -8.08 5.75 -2.52
C MET A 40 -7.38 5.51 -1.17
N PHE A 41 -7.81 6.19 -0.10
CA PHE A 41 -7.23 6.00 1.23
C PHE A 41 -7.30 4.53 1.68
N LYS A 42 -8.41 3.82 1.41
CA LYS A 42 -8.51 2.39 1.72
C LYS A 42 -7.51 1.55 0.92
N LEU A 43 -7.26 1.88 -0.35
CA LEU A 43 -6.31 1.15 -1.19
C LEU A 43 -4.86 1.38 -0.78
N PHE A 44 -4.48 2.62 -0.43
CA PHE A 44 -3.10 2.97 -0.10
C PHE A 44 -2.71 2.71 1.37
N THR A 45 -3.66 2.31 2.21
CA THR A 45 -3.42 2.01 3.64
C THR A 45 -3.57 0.52 3.98
N THR A 46 -3.60 -0.35 2.98
CA THR A 46 -3.54 -1.80 3.22
C THR A 46 -2.19 -2.16 3.83
N PRO A 47 -2.15 -2.67 5.07
CA PRO A 47 -0.89 -2.99 5.71
C PRO A 47 -0.27 -4.23 5.08
N ILE A 48 1.05 -4.31 5.19
CA ILE A 48 1.84 -5.50 4.90
C ILE A 48 2.40 -5.97 6.24
N THR A 49 2.12 -7.22 6.59
CA THR A 49 2.45 -7.75 7.92
C THR A 49 3.27 -9.02 7.79
N PHE A 50 4.37 -9.07 8.55
CA PHE A 50 5.10 -10.30 8.85
C PHE A 50 4.94 -10.59 10.34
N ASP A 51 4.35 -11.74 10.69
CA ASP A 51 4.10 -12.11 12.08
C ASP A 51 4.66 -13.51 12.38
N LYS A 52 5.62 -13.59 13.31
CA LYS A 52 6.24 -14.85 13.74
C LYS A 52 5.35 -15.69 14.67
N ASN A 53 4.46 -15.06 15.43
CA ASN A 53 3.54 -15.78 16.31
C ASN A 53 2.49 -16.52 15.48
N VAL A 54 2.01 -15.85 14.43
CA VAL A 54 1.08 -16.45 13.44
C VAL A 54 1.82 -17.37 12.47
N GLY A 55 3.07 -17.03 12.11
CA GLY A 55 3.88 -17.78 11.15
C GLY A 55 3.59 -17.45 9.69
N PHE A 56 2.97 -16.30 9.40
CA PHE A 56 2.62 -15.86 8.05
C PHE A 56 3.06 -14.44 7.73
N PHE A 57 3.27 -14.21 6.43
CA PHE A 57 3.21 -12.93 5.75
C PHE A 57 1.82 -12.78 5.12
N TRP A 58 1.25 -11.57 5.13
CA TRP A 58 0.06 -11.24 4.34
C TRP A 58 -0.08 -9.76 4.02
N ARG A 59 -0.90 -9.47 3.00
CA ARG A 59 -1.36 -8.12 2.64
C ARG A 59 -2.82 -7.94 3.07
N GLY A 60 -3.08 -6.89 3.84
CA GLY A 60 -4.44 -6.50 4.25
C GLY A 60 -4.67 -6.54 5.76
N LYS A 61 -5.86 -6.08 6.17
CA LYS A 61 -6.18 -5.81 7.58
C LYS A 61 -6.49 -7.06 8.40
N ASN A 62 -6.96 -8.12 7.74
CA ASN A 62 -7.38 -9.33 8.41
C ASN A 62 -6.22 -10.32 8.40
N THR A 63 -5.93 -10.89 9.56
CA THR A 63 -5.04 -12.05 9.66
C THR A 63 -5.59 -13.17 8.77
N PRO A 64 -4.78 -13.83 7.93
CA PRO A 64 -5.24 -14.94 7.11
C PRO A 64 -5.87 -16.01 8.02
N GLU A 65 -6.96 -16.62 7.55
CA GLU A 65 -7.53 -17.77 8.26
C GLU A 65 -6.43 -18.82 8.40
N LEU A 66 -6.11 -19.17 9.65
CA LEU A 66 -4.92 -19.95 10.05
C LEU A 66 -4.90 -21.37 9.46
N TYR A 67 -5.91 -21.75 8.67
CA TYR A 67 -6.11 -23.08 8.14
C TYR A 67 -6.41 -23.06 6.63
N GLY A 68 -5.42 -23.45 5.83
CA GLY A 68 -5.70 -24.26 4.62
C GLY A 68 -5.54 -23.58 3.25
N LYS A 69 -5.26 -22.29 3.14
CA LYS A 69 -4.92 -21.67 1.85
C LYS A 69 -3.70 -20.77 1.95
N ASN A 70 -2.59 -21.25 1.39
CA ASN A 70 -1.58 -20.35 0.84
C ASN A 70 -2.22 -19.77 -0.44
N ASP A 71 -2.59 -18.50 -0.43
CA ASP A 71 -2.86 -17.75 -1.65
C ASP A 71 -1.62 -16.88 -1.87
N PRO A 72 -0.64 -17.29 -2.69
CA PRO A 72 0.62 -16.57 -2.85
C PRO A 72 0.43 -15.11 -3.27
N SER A 73 -0.73 -14.76 -3.82
CA SER A 73 -1.06 -13.37 -4.16
C SER A 73 -1.27 -12.47 -2.92
N ASN A 74 -1.65 -13.05 -1.78
CA ASN A 74 -2.04 -12.32 -0.58
C ASN A 74 -1.44 -12.83 0.74
N SER A 75 -0.96 -14.08 0.81
CA SER A 75 -0.37 -14.67 2.01
C SER A 75 0.66 -15.77 1.72
N VAL A 76 1.71 -15.83 2.55
CA VAL A 76 2.80 -16.82 2.45
C VAL A 76 3.20 -17.25 3.85
N ARG A 77 3.43 -18.54 4.10
CA ARG A 77 4.01 -18.99 5.37
C ARG A 77 5.43 -18.48 5.51
N LEU A 78 5.81 -17.96 6.68
CA LEU A 78 7.19 -17.51 6.90
C LEU A 78 8.20 -18.65 6.74
N SER A 79 7.79 -19.89 7.04
CA SER A 79 8.60 -21.09 6.83
C SER A 79 8.91 -21.38 5.36
N ASP A 80 8.07 -20.90 4.44
CA ASP A 80 8.16 -21.19 3.01
C ASP A 80 8.96 -20.10 2.27
N ILE A 81 9.29 -19.01 2.97
CA ILE A 81 10.16 -17.95 2.46
C ILE A 81 11.59 -18.48 2.41
N HIS A 82 12.20 -18.46 1.23
CA HIS A 82 13.57 -18.89 1.00
C HIS A 82 14.55 -17.71 1.00
N ALA A 83 14.19 -16.61 0.36
CA ALA A 83 15.01 -15.41 0.26
C ALA A 83 14.14 -14.17 0.06
N LEU A 84 14.72 -12.99 0.28
CA LEU A 84 14.22 -11.75 -0.28
C LEU A 84 14.99 -11.44 -1.56
N GLN A 85 14.30 -10.98 -2.59
CA GLN A 85 14.91 -10.51 -3.83
C GLN A 85 14.76 -8.99 -3.91
N LEU A 86 15.86 -8.31 -4.24
CA LEU A 86 15.90 -6.87 -4.44
C LEU A 86 16.27 -6.57 -5.90
N ILE A 87 15.37 -5.86 -6.60
CA ILE A 87 15.52 -5.51 -8.03
C ILE A 87 15.53 -3.99 -8.17
N ALA A 88 16.41 -3.47 -9.02
CA ALA A 88 16.39 -2.08 -9.49
C ALA A 88 16.01 -2.06 -10.96
N GLU A 89 15.00 -1.27 -11.29
CA GLU A 89 14.55 -1.05 -12.66
C GLU A 89 14.84 0.39 -13.06
N ARG A 90 15.51 0.57 -14.22
CA ARG A 90 15.70 1.89 -14.79
C ARG A 90 14.53 2.25 -15.69
N ILE A 91 13.65 3.11 -15.20
CA ILE A 91 12.53 3.64 -15.98
C ILE A 91 13.02 4.80 -16.83
N LYS A 92 12.79 4.73 -18.14
CA LYS A 92 13.09 5.80 -19.10
C LYS A 92 11.80 6.31 -19.72
N SER A 93 11.62 7.62 -19.71
CA SER A 93 10.54 8.34 -20.39
C SER A 93 11.12 9.46 -21.26
N ASP A 94 10.26 10.08 -22.07
CA ASP A 94 10.66 11.19 -22.94
C ASP A 94 11.25 12.38 -22.16
N ASN A 95 10.85 12.52 -20.88
CA ASN A 95 11.25 13.62 -20.01
C ASN A 95 12.35 13.25 -18.99
N GLY A 96 12.95 12.05 -19.08
CA GLY A 96 14.08 11.68 -18.23
C GLY A 96 14.19 10.19 -17.90
N SER A 97 15.02 9.87 -16.93
CA SER A 97 15.14 8.50 -16.41
C SER A 97 15.30 8.52 -14.90
N TYR A 98 14.66 7.57 -14.22
CA TYR A 98 14.83 7.34 -12.79
C TYR A 98 14.97 5.84 -12.51
N PHE A 99 15.46 5.50 -11.32
CA PHE A 99 15.48 4.12 -10.85
C PHE A 99 14.28 3.90 -9.93
N SER A 100 13.55 2.81 -10.18
CA SER A 100 12.63 2.20 -9.23
C SER A 100 13.34 1.02 -8.58
N PHE A 101 13.02 0.74 -7.32
CA PHE A 101 13.54 -0.41 -6.60
C PHE A 101 12.38 -1.20 -6.01
N GLU A 102 12.51 -2.52 -5.97
CA GLU A 102 11.44 -3.44 -5.62
C GLU A 102 11.97 -4.57 -4.72
N ILE A 103 11.24 -4.88 -3.65
CA ILE A 103 11.47 -6.05 -2.80
C ILE A 103 10.41 -7.11 -3.08
N ASN A 104 10.88 -8.35 -3.23
CA ASN A 104 10.04 -9.53 -3.37
C ASN A 104 10.41 -10.62 -2.37
N ILE A 105 9.44 -11.45 -2.01
CA ILE A 105 9.66 -12.75 -1.39
C ILE A 105 9.94 -13.75 -2.51
N ILE A 106 10.93 -14.61 -2.31
CA ILE A 106 11.11 -15.84 -3.09
C ILE A 106 10.75 -17.01 -2.19
N THR A 107 9.77 -17.81 -2.59
CA THR A 107 9.39 -19.04 -1.88
C THR A 107 10.38 -20.16 -2.18
N LYS A 108 10.33 -21.24 -1.39
CA LYS A 108 11.13 -22.45 -1.63
C LYS A 108 10.83 -23.11 -2.98
N GLU A 109 9.61 -22.92 -3.48
CA GLU A 109 9.15 -23.39 -4.78
C GLU A 109 9.58 -22.46 -5.93
N GLY A 110 10.24 -21.34 -5.61
CA GLY A 110 10.70 -20.35 -6.58
C GLY A 110 9.64 -19.34 -7.01
N GLU A 111 8.48 -19.30 -6.35
CA GLU A 111 7.48 -18.28 -6.62
C GLU A 111 7.94 -16.92 -6.10
N ARG A 112 7.60 -15.86 -6.85
CA ARG A 112 7.92 -14.48 -6.49
C ARG A 112 6.66 -13.78 -6.01
N VAL A 113 6.70 -13.22 -4.82
CA VAL A 113 5.60 -12.44 -4.23
C VAL A 113 6.06 -11.01 -3.97
N HIS A 114 5.43 -10.04 -4.65
CA HIS A 114 5.72 -8.62 -4.52
C HIS A 114 5.37 -8.09 -3.14
N ILE A 115 6.33 -7.43 -2.49
CA ILE A 115 6.13 -6.75 -1.20
C ILE A 115 5.87 -5.27 -1.44
N VAL A 116 6.89 -4.53 -1.88
CA VAL A 116 6.89 -3.07 -1.94
C VAL A 116 7.89 -2.55 -2.99
N ASP A 117 7.57 -1.40 -3.58
CA ASP A 117 8.43 -0.63 -4.47
C ASP A 117 8.70 0.78 -3.91
N HIS A 118 9.93 1.26 -4.08
CA HIS A 118 10.34 2.62 -3.68
C HIS A 118 11.32 3.23 -4.68
N GLY A 119 11.21 4.55 -4.91
CA GLY A 119 12.20 5.30 -5.70
C GLY A 119 13.48 5.65 -4.91
N ASN A 120 13.48 5.45 -3.58
CA ASN A 120 14.63 5.75 -2.74
C ASN A 120 15.49 4.49 -2.52
N ARG A 121 16.66 4.48 -3.15
CA ARG A 121 17.64 3.39 -3.02
C ARG A 121 18.07 3.11 -1.59
N ARG A 122 18.24 4.13 -0.75
CA ARG A 122 18.72 3.89 0.61
C ARG A 122 17.63 3.18 1.44
N SER A 123 16.42 3.71 1.41
CA SER A 123 15.29 3.19 2.19
C SER A 123 14.97 1.74 1.83
N ILE A 124 14.89 1.41 0.54
CA ILE A 124 14.56 0.04 0.11
C ILE A 124 15.63 -0.99 0.52
N TYR A 125 16.91 -0.60 0.57
CA TYR A 125 17.98 -1.47 1.04
C TYR A 125 17.93 -1.65 2.56
N GLU A 126 17.64 -0.59 3.31
CA GLU A 126 17.43 -0.64 4.78
C GLU A 126 16.21 -1.51 5.13
N ASP A 127 15.12 -1.41 4.36
CA ASP A 127 13.93 -2.24 4.52
C ASP A 127 14.22 -3.71 4.22
N ALA A 128 14.90 -4.00 3.10
CA ALA A 128 15.29 -5.37 2.72
C ALA A 128 16.17 -6.02 3.80
N GLU A 129 17.14 -5.27 4.35
CA GLU A 129 17.99 -5.75 5.44
C GLU A 129 17.18 -6.00 6.73
N THR A 130 16.25 -5.10 7.06
CA THR A 130 15.39 -5.22 8.24
C THR A 130 14.49 -6.46 8.15
N ILE A 131 13.83 -6.67 7.02
CA ILE A 131 12.97 -7.83 6.78
C ILE A 131 13.82 -9.11 6.74
N SER A 132 15.00 -9.08 6.12
CA SER A 132 15.92 -10.23 6.06
C SER A 132 16.34 -10.68 7.47
N LYS A 133 16.73 -9.73 8.34
CA LYS A 133 17.07 -10.01 9.74
C LYS A 133 15.87 -10.55 10.51
N PHE A 134 14.68 -9.99 10.29
CA PHE A 134 13.46 -10.47 10.90
C PHE A 134 13.18 -11.92 10.50
N LEU A 135 13.22 -12.26 9.21
CA LEU A 135 12.89 -13.58 8.69
C LEU A 135 14.03 -14.60 8.81
N ASN A 136 15.26 -14.14 9.03
CA ASN A 136 16.48 -14.95 9.00
C ASN A 136 16.68 -15.65 7.64
N VAL A 137 16.51 -14.91 6.55
CA VAL A 137 16.70 -15.37 5.16
C VAL A 137 17.62 -14.41 4.41
N PRO A 138 18.40 -14.87 3.40
CA PRO A 138 19.30 -13.99 2.65
C PRO A 138 18.55 -12.96 1.80
N VAL A 139 19.26 -11.88 1.46
CA VAL A 139 18.84 -10.94 0.39
C VAL A 139 19.62 -11.26 -0.88
N TRP A 140 18.91 -11.50 -1.97
CA TRP A 140 19.43 -11.61 -3.33
C TRP A 140 19.35 -10.24 -4.00
N ASP A 141 20.45 -9.49 -3.92
CA ASP A 141 20.61 -8.21 -4.61
C ASP A 141 21.00 -8.46 -6.06
N LEU A 142 20.05 -8.31 -6.99
CA LEU A 142 20.28 -8.52 -8.42
C LEU A 142 20.88 -7.29 -9.13
N ASN A 143 21.27 -6.27 -8.36
CA ASN A 143 21.80 -5.01 -8.89
C ASN A 143 23.33 -4.89 -8.73
N ARG A 144 23.99 -5.95 -8.27
CA ARG A 144 25.44 -6.02 -8.02
C ARG A 144 26.15 -6.88 -9.05
#